data_AF-A0A133Y6F8-F1
#
_entry.id   AF-A0A133Y6F8-F1
#
_cell.length_a   1.000
_cell.length_b   1.000
_cell.length_c   1.000
_cell.angle_alpha   90.00
_cell.angle_beta   90.00
_cell.angle_gamma   90.00
#
_symmetry.space_group_name_H-M   'P 1'
#
loop_
_entity.id
_entity.type
_entity.pdbx_description
1 polymer ?
#
loop_
_entity_poly.entity_id
_entity_poly.type
_entity_poly.pdbx_seq_one_letter_code
_entity_poly.pdbx_strand_id
1 'polypeptide(L)'
;MERQRRQRILDNVSYEQALVELHDLLQILVEPLVEHKDEIKIVPVEKEHQVVLQLYVHNDDMGRVIGRAGKRAQAIRSLIKAKASRVGVRVAVDIVDNIA
;
A
#
# COMPACT_ATOMS: atom_id res chain seq x y z
N MET A 1 5.55 28.72 -19.97
CA MET A 1 4.65 28.64 -18.80
C MET A 1 3.61 27.52 -18.93
N GLU A 2 2.83 27.44 -20.01
CA GLU A 2 1.85 26.34 -20.20
C GLU A 2 2.45 24.92 -20.21
N ARG A 3 3.62 24.72 -20.85
CA ARG A 3 4.28 23.40 -20.88
C ARG A 3 4.62 22.86 -19.49
N GLN A 4 5.12 23.72 -18.58
CA GLN A 4 5.43 23.32 -17.20
C GLN A 4 4.17 23.00 -16.38
N ARG A 5 3.07 23.74 -16.59
CA ARG A 5 1.78 23.47 -15.94
C ARG A 5 1.21 22.12 -16.40
N ARG A 6 1.24 21.85 -17.71
CA ARG A 6 0.79 20.57 -18.27
C ARG A 6 1.61 19.40 -17.72
N GLN A 7 2.94 19.52 -17.68
CA GLN A 7 3.79 18.44 -17.16
C GLN A 7 3.49 18.14 -15.69
N ARG A 8 3.36 19.15 -14.83
CA ARG A 8 2.99 18.94 -13.42
C ARG A 8 1.66 18.19 -13.24
N ILE A 9 0.67 18.50 -14.07
CA ILE A 9 -0.62 17.77 -14.04
C ILE A 9 -0.41 16.31 -14.43
N LEU A 10 0.36 16.06 -15.48
CA LEU A 10 0.65 14.69 -15.95
C LEU A 10 1.41 13.90 -14.88
N ASP A 11 2.43 14.49 -14.26
CA ASP A 11 3.23 13.85 -13.22
C ASP A 11 2.36 13.48 -12.01
N ASN A 12 1.48 14.39 -11.57
CA ASN A 12 0.53 14.12 -10.49
C ASN A 12 -0.44 12.99 -10.85
N VAL A 13 -1.00 13.00 -12.07
CA VAL A 13 -1.91 11.93 -12.52
C VAL A 13 -1.20 10.58 -12.56
N SER A 14 0.04 10.52 -13.05
CA SER A 14 0.83 9.28 -13.05
C SER A 14 1.15 8.78 -11.65
N TYR A 15 1.44 9.68 -10.71
CA TYR A 15 1.65 9.32 -9.30
C TYR A 15 0.38 8.74 -8.66
N GLU A 16 -0.77 9.40 -8.84
CA GLU A 16 -2.07 8.92 -8.35
C GLU A 16 -2.40 7.54 -8.92
N GLN A 17 -2.19 7.33 -10.22
CA GLN A 17 -2.39 6.03 -10.87
C GLN A 17 -1.49 4.94 -10.28
N ALA A 18 -0.20 5.25 -10.08
CA ALA A 18 0.73 4.31 -9.46
C ALA A 18 0.33 3.96 -8.01
N LEU A 19 -0.20 4.92 -7.25
CA LEU A 19 -0.71 4.67 -5.90
C LEU A 19 -1.96 3.79 -5.91
N VAL A 20 -2.89 4.03 -6.83
CA VAL A 20 -4.08 3.17 -7.01
C VAL A 20 -3.67 1.73 -7.35
N GLU A 21 -2.72 1.53 -8.26
CA GLU A 21 -2.24 0.18 -8.59
C GLU A 21 -1.60 -0.56 -7.41
N LEU A 22 -0.88 0.16 -6.55
CA LEU A 22 -0.23 -0.42 -5.36
C LEU A 22 -1.24 -0.71 -4.25
N HIS A 23 -2.22 0.18 -4.07
CA HIS A 23 -3.36 -0.03 -3.19
C HIS A 23 -4.12 -1.30 -3.59
N ASP A 24 -4.51 -1.43 -4.86
CA ASP A 24 -5.30 -2.56 -5.33
C ASP A 24 -4.54 -3.88 -5.23
N LEU A 25 -3.22 -3.85 -5.51
CA LEU A 25 -2.37 -5.02 -5.28
C LEU A 25 -2.36 -5.43 -3.80
N LEU A 26 -2.24 -4.47 -2.88
CA LEU A 26 -2.27 -4.77 -1.45
C LEU A 26 -3.62 -5.33 -1.02
N GLN A 27 -4.73 -4.76 -1.49
CA GLN A 27 -6.08 -5.26 -1.25
C GLN A 27 -6.22 -6.71 -1.71
N ILE A 28 -5.85 -7.02 -2.95
CA ILE A 28 -5.92 -8.37 -3.54
C ILE A 28 -5.10 -9.38 -2.74
N LEU A 29 -3.94 -8.97 -2.22
CA LEU A 29 -3.07 -9.86 -1.44
C LEU A 29 -3.61 -10.14 -0.04
N VAL A 30 -4.33 -9.19 0.57
CA VAL A 30 -4.79 -9.25 1.96
C VAL A 30 -6.19 -9.84 2.09
N GLU A 31 -7.11 -9.51 1.17
CA GLU A 31 -8.50 -9.98 1.19
C GLU A 31 -8.68 -11.50 1.40
N PRO A 32 -7.90 -12.40 0.77
CA PRO A 32 -8.05 -13.83 1.00
C PRO A 32 -7.46 -14.32 2.34
N LEU A 33 -6.78 -13.46 3.11
CA LEU A 33 -6.14 -13.82 4.38
C LEU A 33 -7.02 -13.55 5.60
N VAL A 34 -8.07 -12.74 5.45
CA VAL A 34 -8.89 -12.21 6.54
C VAL A 34 -10.32 -12.77 6.49
N GLU A 35 -10.98 -12.80 7.65
CA GLU A 35 -12.41 -13.10 7.74
C GLU A 35 -13.26 -11.82 7.61
N HIS A 36 -12.79 -10.69 8.17
CA HIS A 36 -13.49 -9.40 8.18
C HIS A 36 -13.07 -8.53 6.99
N LYS A 37 -13.53 -8.88 5.79
CA LYS A 37 -13.09 -8.26 4.52
C LYS A 37 -13.46 -6.79 4.39
N ASP A 38 -14.59 -6.40 4.97
CA ASP A 38 -15.11 -5.04 5.01
C ASP A 38 -14.33 -4.12 5.95
N GLU A 39 -13.51 -4.69 6.83
CA GLU A 39 -12.63 -3.96 7.75
C GLU A 39 -11.20 -3.79 7.23
N ILE A 40 -10.93 -4.20 5.98
CA ILE A 40 -9.65 -3.87 5.34
C ILE A 40 -9.67 -2.38 4.98
N LYS A 41 -8.74 -1.63 5.54
CA LYS A 41 -8.52 -0.22 5.19
C LYS A 41 -7.05 0.02 4.88
N ILE A 42 -6.80 0.65 3.73
CA ILE A 42 -5.45 0.99 3.29
C ILE A 42 -5.36 2.52 3.21
N VAL A 43 -4.47 3.11 4.00
CA VAL A 43 -4.27 4.57 4.05
C VAL A 43 -2.86 4.90 3.54
N PRO A 44 -2.72 5.64 2.44
CA PRO A 44 -1.43 6.17 2.02
C PRO A 44 -1.04 7.34 2.93
N VAL A 45 0.16 7.26 3.50
CA VAL A 45 0.76 8.34 4.30
C VAL A 45 2.06 8.77 3.63
N GLU A 46 2.11 10.02 3.18
CA GLU A 46 3.33 10.60 2.64
C GLU A 46 4.36 10.81 3.74
N LYS A 47 5.60 10.38 3.46
CA LYS A 47 6.80 10.65 4.24
C LYS A 47 7.82 11.32 3.32
N GLU A 48 8.87 11.92 3.89
CA GLU A 48 9.85 12.75 3.15
C GLU A 48 10.37 12.13 1.84
N HIS A 49 10.51 10.81 1.76
CA HIS A 49 11.11 10.13 0.61
C HIS A 49 10.35 8.89 0.10
N GLN A 50 9.16 8.62 0.63
CA GLN A 50 8.35 7.46 0.27
C GLN A 50 6.90 7.62 0.72
N VAL A 51 6.00 6.82 0.16
CA VAL A 51 4.66 6.63 0.70
C VAL A 51 4.63 5.37 1.56
N VAL A 52 3.98 5.46 2.70
CA VAL A 52 3.69 4.29 3.55
C VAL A 52 2.22 3.92 3.35
N LEU A 53 1.96 2.75 2.79
CA LEU A 53 0.62 2.16 2.78
C LEU A 53 0.37 1.52 4.14
N GLN A 54 -0.39 2.21 4.98
CA GLN A 54 -0.82 1.68 6.27
C GLN A 54 -2.03 0.77 6.04
N LEU A 55 -1.83 -0.52 6.30
CA LEU A 55 -2.86 -1.55 6.28
C LEU A 55 -3.44 -1.70 7.68
N TYR A 56 -4.74 -1.50 7.77
CA TYR A 56 -5.57 -1.79 8.93
C TYR A 56 -6.47 -2.97 8.58
N VAL A 57 -6.62 -3.89 9.53
CA VAL A 57 -7.55 -5.02 9.47
C VAL A 57 -8.15 -5.22 10.85
N HIS A 58 -9.23 -6.00 10.95
CA HIS A 58 -9.79 -6.39 12.24
C HIS A 58 -8.72 -7.11 13.11
N ASN A 59 -8.76 -6.89 14.43
CA ASN A 59 -7.77 -7.41 15.37
C ASN A 59 -7.61 -8.95 15.28
N ASP A 60 -8.70 -9.68 15.07
CA ASP A 60 -8.68 -11.15 14.95
C ASP A 60 -7.99 -11.64 13.67
N ASP A 61 -7.85 -10.77 12.67
CA ASP A 61 -7.20 -11.08 11.39
C ASP A 61 -5.71 -10.73 11.36
N MET A 62 -5.23 -9.92 12.32
CA MET A 62 -3.84 -9.49 12.40
C MET A 62 -2.85 -10.65 12.35
N GLY A 63 -3.10 -11.70 13.15
CA GLY A 63 -2.27 -12.90 13.17
C GLY A 63 -2.22 -13.63 11.82
N ARG A 64 -3.31 -13.58 11.04
CA ARG A 64 -3.42 -14.21 9.71
C ARG A 64 -2.66 -13.43 8.66
N VAL A 65 -2.69 -12.10 8.72
CA VAL A 65 -1.96 -11.21 7.80
C VAL A 65 -0.46 -11.22 8.08
N ILE A 66 -0.06 -11.11 9.35
CA ILE A 66 1.36 -11.14 9.74
C ILE A 66 1.96 -12.52 9.46
N GLY A 67 1.23 -13.58 9.85
CA GLY A 67 1.67 -14.95 9.75
C GLY A 67 2.81 -15.31 10.71
N ARG A 68 3.15 -16.61 10.79
CA ARG A 68 4.18 -17.11 11.70
C ARG A 68 5.53 -16.43 11.43
N ALA A 69 6.10 -15.82 12.47
CA ALA A 69 7.36 -15.06 12.42
C ALA A 69 7.37 -13.94 11.36
N GLY A 70 6.19 -13.40 11.00
CA GLY A 70 6.08 -12.30 10.04
C GLY A 70 6.28 -12.69 8.58
N LYS A 71 6.34 -13.99 8.24
CA LYS A 71 6.66 -14.43 6.87
C LYS A 71 5.65 -13.96 5.81
N ARG A 72 4.35 -13.88 6.14
CA ARG A 72 3.33 -13.39 5.20
C ARG A 72 3.46 -11.89 4.99
N ALA A 73 3.60 -11.12 6.07
CA ALA A 73 3.89 -9.68 5.98
C ALA A 73 5.13 -9.39 5.13
N GLN A 74 6.21 -10.16 5.31
CA GLN A 74 7.43 -9.98 4.52
C GLN A 74 7.22 -10.27 3.03
N ALA A 75 6.44 -11.30 2.69
CA ALA A 75 6.10 -11.62 1.30
C ALA A 75 5.26 -10.51 0.65
N ILE A 76 4.23 -10.02 1.35
CA ILE A 76 3.40 -8.89 0.91
C ILE A 76 4.26 -7.65 0.65
N ARG A 77 5.11 -7.26 1.61
CA ARG A 77 6.06 -6.12 1.48
C ARG A 77 6.96 -6.28 0.25
N SER A 78 7.42 -7.50 -0.02
CA SER A 78 8.31 -7.79 -1.15
C SER A 78 7.60 -7.63 -2.50
N LEU A 79 6.36 -8.11 -2.60
CA LEU A 79 5.53 -7.96 -3.81
C LEU A 79 5.19 -6.50 -4.10
N ILE A 80 4.78 -5.75 -3.07
CA ILE A 80 4.50 -4.31 -3.20
C ILE A 80 5.75 -3.55 -3.64
N LYS A 81 6.90 -3.82 -3.02
CA LYS A 81 8.17 -3.20 -3.41
C LYS A 81 8.56 -3.51 -4.86
N ALA A 82 8.33 -4.74 -5.32
CA ALA A 82 8.61 -5.15 -6.69
C ALA A 82 7.68 -4.47 -7.73
N LYS A 83 6.40 -4.23 -7.37
CA LYS A 83 5.51 -3.44 -8.22
C LYS A 83 5.88 -1.96 -8.19
N ALA A 84 6.20 -1.42 -7.02
CA ALA A 84 6.55 -0.01 -6.81
C ALA A 84 7.80 0.39 -7.62
N SER A 85 8.80 -0.48 -7.68
CA SER A 85 10.02 -0.26 -8.48
C SER A 85 9.74 -0.17 -9.98
N ARG A 86 8.70 -0.87 -10.49
CA ARG A 86 8.30 -0.80 -11.91
C ARG A 86 7.55 0.48 -12.26
N VAL A 87 6.82 1.06 -11.31
CA VAL A 87 6.03 2.29 -11.49
C VAL A 87 6.79 3.55 -11.03
N GLY A 88 8.03 3.40 -10.57
CA GLY A 88 8.90 4.53 -10.22
C GLY A 88 8.56 5.21 -8.88
N VAL A 89 7.80 4.56 -8.00
CA VAL A 89 7.40 5.10 -6.70
C VAL A 89 8.14 4.38 -5.58
N ARG A 90 8.58 5.11 -4.56
CA ARG A 90 9.09 4.53 -3.32
C ARG A 90 7.93 4.28 -2.37
N VAL A 91 7.67 3.01 -2.06
CA VAL A 91 6.58 2.60 -1.17
C VAL A 91 7.04 1.59 -0.14
N ALA A 92 6.52 1.74 1.08
CA ALA A 92 6.56 0.73 2.13
C ALA A 92 5.14 0.33 2.52
N VAL A 93 4.97 -0.88 3.07
CA VAL A 93 3.72 -1.30 3.71
C VAL A 93 3.95 -1.34 5.20
N ASP A 94 3.02 -0.81 5.98
CA ASP A 94 2.99 -0.95 7.43
C ASP A 94 1.67 -1.60 7.84
N ILE A 95 1.72 -2.59 8.74
CA ILE A 95 0.52 -3.30 9.21
C ILE A 95 0.30 -2.81 10.63
N VAL A 96 -0.82 -2.13 10.86
CA VAL A 96 -1.02 -1.28 12.04
C VAL A 96 -2.14 -1.86 12.89
N ASP A 97 -1.90 -1.96 14.19
CA ASP A 97 -2.85 -2.58 15.13
C ASP A 97 -4.10 -1.73 15.38
N ASN A 98 -4.02 -0.38 15.29
CA ASN A 98 -5.14 0.53 15.52
C ASN A 98 -5.00 1.85 14.76
N ILE A 99 -6.14 2.45 14.38
CA ILE A 99 -6.21 3.87 14.00
C ILE A 99 -6.20 4.67 15.31
N ALA A 100 -5.20 5.53 15.50
CA ALA A 100 -5.15 6.45 16.64
C ALA A 100 -6.25 7.52 16.56
#